data_AF-A0A3C0J5H6-F1
#
_entry.id   AF-A0A3C0J5H6-F1
#
_cell.length_a   1.000
_cell.length_b   1.000
_cell.length_c   1.000
_cell.angle_alpha   90.00
_cell.angle_beta   90.00
_cell.angle_gamma   90.00
#
_symmetry.space_group_name_H-M   'P 1'
#
loop_
_entity.id
_entity.type
_entity.pdbx_description
1 polymer ?
#
loop_
_entity_poly.entity_id
_entity_poly.type
_entity_poly.pdbx_seq_one_letter_code
_entity_poly.pdbx_strand_id
1 'polypeptide(L)'
;MKKVYKIIIGILILALAAGTVTFVVMKKNKRTSVDNKAEQLIVRWFDAMTEKDVDGCIGCCFTEALLDSYVKSKGITKEEYTEYIKYQLENSGFKYRKLTVDEKRPLDEDSYYRINEQLSDGEKITAMYEITFSYEIFNEDEWEKVSETVEIMVIKDSYYINYMV
;
A
#
# COMPACT_ATOMS: atom_id res chain seq x y z
N MET A 1 -4.33 17.17 22.77
CA MET A 1 -3.47 16.29 21.95
C MET A 1 -4.43 15.57 21.00
N LYS A 2 -4.45 15.91 19.71
CA LYS A 2 -5.58 15.64 18.78
C LYS A 2 -5.14 15.26 17.35
N LYS A 3 -4.07 14.49 17.17
CA LYS A 3 -3.51 14.25 15.82
C LYS A 3 -3.13 12.80 15.49
N VAL A 4 -3.17 11.85 16.42
CA VAL A 4 -2.34 10.63 16.30
C VAL A 4 -2.92 9.56 15.36
N TYR A 5 -4.24 9.49 15.12
CA TYR A 5 -4.83 8.32 14.43
C TYR A 5 -5.06 8.45 12.92
N LYS A 6 -5.44 9.64 12.39
CA LYS A 6 -5.33 9.94 10.93
C LYS A 6 -3.89 9.83 10.43
N ILE A 7 -2.98 9.90 11.38
CA ILE A 7 -1.56 9.82 11.23
C ILE A 7 -1.08 8.36 11.21
N ILE A 8 -1.79 7.28 11.57
CA ILE A 8 -1.16 5.93 11.59
C ILE A 8 -1.10 5.25 10.21
N ILE A 9 -2.22 5.20 9.49
CA ILE A 9 -2.23 4.73 8.08
C ILE A 9 -1.53 5.78 7.22
N GLY A 10 -1.84 7.05 7.51
CA GLY A 10 -1.15 8.20 6.98
C GLY A 10 0.35 8.26 7.28
N ILE A 11 0.93 7.65 8.33
CA ILE A 11 2.39 7.65 8.64
C ILE A 11 3.08 6.44 8.05
N LEU A 12 2.42 5.28 7.97
CA LEU A 12 2.87 4.23 7.06
C LEU A 12 2.94 4.76 5.62
N ILE A 13 2.06 5.70 5.26
CA ILE A 13 2.03 6.40 3.96
C ILE A 13 2.95 7.66 3.91
N LEU A 14 3.08 8.48 4.97
CA LEU A 14 3.78 9.79 4.98
C LEU A 14 5.22 9.75 5.45
N ALA A 15 5.65 8.74 6.22
CA ALA A 15 7.06 8.60 6.56
C ALA A 15 7.91 8.21 5.33
N LEU A 16 7.26 7.78 4.24
CA LEU A 16 7.87 7.49 2.94
C LEU A 16 7.89 8.74 2.03
N ALA A 17 6.95 9.66 2.22
CA ALA A 17 6.74 10.86 1.40
C ALA A 17 7.42 12.11 1.98
N ALA A 18 8.75 12.06 2.14
CA ALA A 18 9.55 13.29 2.01
C ALA A 18 9.71 13.59 0.50
N GLY A 19 8.59 13.89 -0.15
CA GLY A 19 8.48 14.07 -1.59
C GLY A 19 7.00 14.17 -1.96
N THR A 20 6.55 15.39 -2.21
CA THR A 20 5.18 15.74 -2.63
C THR A 20 4.73 15.01 -3.90
N VAL A 21 3.52 14.40 -3.93
CA VAL A 21 2.52 14.62 -5.00
C VAL A 21 1.09 14.32 -4.49
N THR A 22 0.17 15.26 -4.69
CA THR A 22 -1.28 15.04 -4.61
C THR A 22 -1.77 14.60 -5.99
N PHE A 23 -2.23 13.36 -6.16
CA PHE A 23 -2.88 12.95 -7.41
C PHE A 23 -4.40 13.13 -7.29
N VAL A 24 -4.94 14.05 -8.09
CA VAL A 24 -6.36 14.12 -8.41
C VAL A 24 -6.52 13.45 -9.77
N VAL A 25 -7.07 12.24 -9.83
CA VAL A 25 -7.39 11.59 -11.10
C VAL A 25 -8.89 11.65 -11.36
N MET A 26 -9.29 12.39 -12.39
CA MET A 26 -10.63 12.36 -12.94
C MET A 26 -10.77 11.30 -14.05
N LYS A 27 -11.70 10.37 -13.83
CA LYS A 27 -12.66 9.78 -14.80
C LYS A 27 -12.14 9.10 -16.08
N LYS A 28 -12.27 7.76 -16.17
CA LYS A 28 -13.14 7.06 -17.16
C LYS A 28 -13.19 5.54 -16.94
N ASN A 29 -14.42 5.03 -16.86
CA ASN A 29 -14.80 3.62 -16.83
C ASN A 29 -14.27 2.82 -18.02
N LYS A 30 -13.52 1.75 -17.74
CA LYS A 30 -13.60 0.46 -18.45
C LYS A 30 -13.42 -0.66 -17.42
N ARG A 31 -14.49 -1.43 -17.19
CA ARG A 31 -14.46 -2.69 -16.43
C ARG A 31 -13.64 -3.71 -17.24
N THR A 32 -12.34 -3.77 -17.04
CA THR A 32 -11.61 -5.03 -17.11
C THR A 32 -11.73 -5.67 -15.75
N SER A 33 -12.04 -6.97 -15.71
CA SER A 33 -12.19 -7.71 -14.45
C SER A 33 -10.88 -7.68 -13.68
N VAL A 34 -10.74 -6.75 -12.74
CA VAL A 34 -9.62 -6.70 -11.81
C VAL A 34 -9.72 -7.94 -10.93
N ASP A 35 -8.65 -8.74 -10.94
CA ASP A 35 -8.54 -10.02 -10.25
C ASP A 35 -8.93 -9.89 -8.76
N ASN A 36 -9.67 -10.86 -8.24
CA ASN A 36 -10.03 -10.93 -6.82
C ASN A 36 -8.78 -11.00 -5.93
N LYS A 37 -7.63 -11.42 -6.47
CA LYS A 37 -6.34 -11.37 -5.76
C LYS A 37 -5.94 -9.97 -5.31
N ALA A 38 -6.31 -8.92 -6.04
CA ALA A 38 -6.01 -7.54 -5.64
C ALA A 38 -6.87 -7.09 -4.43
N GLU A 39 -8.12 -7.56 -4.32
CA GLU A 39 -8.92 -7.36 -3.12
C GLU A 39 -8.36 -8.15 -1.93
N GLN A 40 -7.98 -9.42 -2.18
CA GLN A 40 -7.39 -10.28 -1.16
C GLN A 40 -6.09 -9.70 -0.60
N LEU A 41 -5.31 -9.00 -1.43
CA LEU A 41 -4.11 -8.29 -0.96
C LEU A 41 -4.44 -7.20 0.05
N ILE A 42 -5.48 -6.39 -0.19
CA ILE A 42 -5.90 -5.33 0.73
C ILE A 42 -6.36 -5.95 2.05
N VAL A 43 -7.17 -7.01 2.01
CA VAL A 43 -7.59 -7.73 3.22
C VAL A 43 -6.38 -8.28 3.98
N ARG A 44 -5.46 -8.97 3.29
CA ARG A 44 -4.23 -9.51 3.90
C ARG A 44 -3.37 -8.43 4.54
N TRP A 45 -3.26 -7.26 3.91
CA TRP A 45 -2.50 -6.14 4.45
C TRP A 45 -3.14 -5.58 5.72
N PHE A 46 -4.46 -5.44 5.73
CA PHE A 46 -5.23 -5.01 6.91
C PHE A 46 -5.15 -6.02 8.06
N ASP A 47 -5.20 -7.32 7.75
CA ASP A 47 -5.05 -8.38 8.73
C ASP A 47 -3.63 -8.37 9.32
N ALA A 48 -2.59 -8.24 8.48
CA ALA A 48 -1.21 -8.14 8.92
C ALA A 48 -0.98 -6.94 9.86
N MET A 49 -1.56 -5.77 9.55
CA MET A 49 -1.49 -4.61 10.45
C MET A 49 -2.19 -4.85 11.78
N THR A 50 -3.34 -5.54 11.76
CA THR A 50 -4.13 -5.85 12.97
C THR A 50 -3.43 -6.89 13.86
N GLU A 51 -2.81 -7.89 13.23
CA GLU A 51 -2.07 -8.98 13.88
C GLU A 51 -0.64 -8.57 14.27
N LYS A 52 -0.20 -7.37 13.86
CA LYS A 52 1.18 -6.87 14.00
C LYS A 52 2.20 -7.79 13.32
N ASP A 53 1.81 -8.39 12.20
CA ASP A 53 2.66 -9.21 11.34
C ASP A 53 3.54 -8.31 10.46
N VAL A 54 4.79 -8.14 10.88
CA VAL A 54 5.79 -7.30 10.20
C VAL A 54 6.10 -7.85 8.80
N ASP A 55 6.30 -9.16 8.68
CA ASP A 55 6.65 -9.81 7.42
C ASP A 55 5.48 -9.77 6.45
N GLY A 56 4.25 -9.98 6.94
CA GLY A 56 3.02 -9.82 6.17
C GLY A 56 2.85 -8.39 5.64
N CYS A 57 3.13 -7.38 6.46
CA CYS A 57 3.08 -5.97 6.04
C CYS A 57 4.10 -5.69 4.94
N ILE A 58 5.37 -6.05 5.14
CA ILE A 58 6.44 -5.80 4.15
C ILE A 58 6.18 -6.59 2.86
N GLY A 59 5.77 -7.84 2.97
CA GLY A 59 5.51 -8.73 1.83
C GLY A 59 4.28 -8.36 1.00
N CYS A 60 3.34 -7.58 1.56
CA CYS A 60 2.25 -7.00 0.77
C CYS A 60 2.71 -5.81 -0.09
N CYS A 61 3.87 -5.22 0.20
CA CYS A 61 4.34 -3.99 -0.43
C CYS A 61 5.52 -4.23 -1.38
N PHE A 62 6.39 -5.19 -1.04
CA PHE A 62 7.66 -5.39 -1.73
C PHE A 62 7.91 -6.85 -2.08
N THR A 63 8.54 -7.07 -3.23
CA THR A 63 9.37 -8.26 -3.43
C THR A 63 10.68 -8.08 -2.66
N GLU A 64 11.43 -9.17 -2.45
CA GLU A 64 12.75 -9.07 -1.81
C GLU A 64 13.68 -8.12 -2.59
N ALA A 65 13.71 -8.22 -3.92
CA ALA A 65 14.53 -7.36 -4.76
C ALA A 65 14.11 -5.88 -4.69
N LEU A 66 12.81 -5.60 -4.61
CA LEU A 66 12.31 -4.23 -4.45
C LEU A 66 12.64 -3.67 -3.07
N LEU A 67 12.54 -4.48 -2.02
CA LEU A 67 12.94 -4.07 -0.67
C LEU A 67 14.44 -3.73 -0.63
N ASP A 68 15.30 -4.56 -1.22
CA ASP A 68 16.75 -4.32 -1.32
C ASP A 68 17.06 -2.99 -2.00
N SER A 69 16.42 -2.76 -3.15
CA SER A 69 16.56 -1.51 -3.89
C SER A 69 16.10 -0.31 -3.06
N TYR A 70 14.95 -0.45 -2.41
CA TYR A 70 14.35 0.58 -1.58
C TYR A 70 15.25 0.97 -0.40
N VAL A 71 15.68 0.03 0.43
CA VAL A 71 16.52 0.33 1.61
C VAL A 71 17.87 0.92 1.19
N LYS A 72 18.44 0.44 0.09
CA LYS A 72 19.66 0.99 -0.50
C LYS A 72 19.47 2.45 -0.95
N SER A 73 18.35 2.77 -1.60
CA SER A 73 18.04 4.14 -2.03
C SER A 73 17.89 5.12 -0.85
N LYS A 74 17.47 4.62 0.30
CA LYS A 74 17.29 5.40 1.54
C LYS A 74 18.54 5.43 2.42
N GLY A 75 19.57 4.65 2.08
CA GLY A 75 20.80 4.54 2.87
C GLY A 75 20.58 3.85 4.21
N ILE A 76 19.59 2.95 4.31
CA ILE A 76 19.27 2.17 5.51
C ILE A 76 19.44 0.67 5.22
N THR A 77 19.49 -0.15 6.27
CA THR A 77 19.45 -1.61 6.14
C THR A 77 18.03 -2.15 6.17
N LYS A 78 17.86 -3.43 5.80
CA LYS A 78 16.57 -4.12 5.95
C LYS A 78 16.15 -4.19 7.41
N GLU A 79 17.10 -4.48 8.30
CA GLU A 79 16.86 -4.60 9.74
C GLU A 79 16.36 -3.28 10.32
N GLU A 80 16.96 -2.15 9.92
CA GLU A 80 16.49 -0.82 10.31
C GLU A 80 15.06 -0.54 9.83
N TYR A 81 14.75 -0.92 8.59
CA TYR A 81 13.39 -0.79 8.06
C TYR A 81 12.39 -1.71 8.76
N THR A 82 12.75 -2.98 9.00
CA THR A 82 11.93 -3.97 9.70
C THR A 82 11.65 -3.53 11.14
N GLU A 83 12.67 -3.06 11.87
CA GLU A 83 12.48 -2.53 13.23
C GLU A 83 11.64 -1.26 13.23
N TYR A 84 11.77 -0.41 12.20
CA TYR A 84 10.87 0.73 12.02
C TYR A 84 9.41 0.29 11.85
N ILE A 85 9.12 -0.67 10.96
CA ILE A 85 7.75 -1.18 10.74
C ILE A 85 7.22 -1.84 12.02
N LYS A 86 8.03 -2.66 12.68
CA LYS A 86 7.69 -3.28 13.97
C LYS A 86 7.32 -2.23 15.02
N TYR A 87 8.13 -1.19 15.17
CA TYR A 87 7.83 -0.08 16.07
C TYR A 87 6.49 0.60 15.73
N GLN A 88 6.20 0.83 14.44
CA GLN A 88 4.91 1.39 14.02
C GLN A 88 3.75 0.47 14.41
N LEU A 89 3.84 -0.83 14.12
CA LEU A 89 2.79 -1.81 14.41
C LEU A 89 2.56 -1.99 15.91
N GLU A 90 3.63 -2.07 16.71
CA GLU A 90 3.55 -2.20 18.17
C GLU A 90 2.83 -1.01 18.81
N ASN A 91 3.12 0.21 18.34
CA ASN A 91 2.52 1.45 18.82
C ASN A 91 1.20 1.78 18.12
N SER A 92 0.78 0.99 17.12
CA SER A 92 -0.52 1.14 16.50
C SER A 92 -1.62 0.50 17.35
N GLY A 93 -2.68 1.25 17.59
CA GLY A 93 -3.96 0.73 18.07
C GLY A 93 -4.88 0.29 16.93
N PHE A 94 -4.29 -0.10 15.79
CA PHE A 94 -5.02 -0.30 14.54
C PHE A 94 -6.11 -1.36 14.71
N LYS A 95 -7.34 -0.96 14.44
CA LYS A 95 -8.52 -1.83 14.39
C LYS A 95 -9.41 -1.32 13.29
N TYR A 96 -9.88 -2.23 12.46
CA TYR A 96 -10.76 -1.90 11.34
C TYR A 96 -11.98 -2.82 11.30
N ARG A 97 -13.02 -2.40 10.58
CA ARG A 97 -14.14 -3.26 10.19
C ARG A 97 -14.79 -2.75 8.90
N LYS A 98 -15.70 -3.56 8.35
CA LYS A 98 -16.50 -3.22 7.15
C LYS A 98 -15.64 -2.79 5.94
N LEU A 99 -14.46 -3.39 5.77
CA LEU A 99 -13.63 -3.19 4.60
C LEU A 99 -14.41 -3.64 3.35
N THR A 100 -14.56 -2.72 2.41
CA THR A 100 -15.33 -2.90 1.18
C THR A 100 -14.56 -2.27 0.03
N VAL A 101 -14.42 -2.99 -1.08
CA VAL A 101 -13.87 -2.41 -2.31
C VAL A 101 -14.98 -1.68 -3.05
N ASP A 102 -14.79 -0.38 -3.28
CA ASP A 102 -15.79 0.51 -3.89
C ASP A 102 -15.58 0.62 -5.40
N GLU A 103 -14.33 0.80 -5.83
CA GLU A 103 -13.98 0.96 -7.25
C GLU A 103 -12.66 0.24 -7.55
N LYS A 104 -12.55 -0.27 -8.78
CA LYS A 104 -11.31 -0.84 -9.32
C LYS A 104 -11.14 -0.37 -10.75
N ARG A 105 -9.94 0.11 -11.07
CA ARG A 105 -9.60 0.67 -12.36
C ARG A 105 -8.25 0.11 -12.83
N PRO A 106 -8.18 -0.55 -14.01
CA PRO A 106 -6.88 -0.83 -14.62
C PRO A 106 -6.17 0.49 -14.95
N LEU A 107 -4.86 0.53 -14.76
CA LEU A 107 -4.01 1.60 -15.26
C LEU A 107 -3.38 1.17 -16.59
N ASP A 108 -3.11 2.16 -17.45
CA ASP A 108 -2.42 1.92 -18.72
C ASP A 108 -0.93 1.65 -18.51
N GLU A 109 -0.29 1.02 -19.51
CA GLU A 109 1.16 0.73 -19.45
C GLU A 109 2.00 2.01 -19.26
N ASP A 110 1.55 3.15 -19.79
CA ASP A 110 2.23 4.44 -19.63
C ASP A 110 2.32 4.85 -18.15
N SER A 111 1.33 4.47 -17.33
CA SER A 111 1.28 4.75 -15.89
C SER A 111 2.42 4.09 -15.11
N TYR A 112 2.91 2.94 -15.56
CA TYR A 112 3.99 2.19 -14.89
C TYR A 112 5.23 1.97 -15.75
N TYR A 113 5.29 2.56 -16.95
CA TYR A 113 6.44 2.48 -17.86
C TYR A 113 7.72 3.01 -17.20
N ARG A 114 7.67 4.23 -16.64
CA ARG A 114 8.84 4.85 -15.98
C ARG A 114 9.31 4.10 -14.75
N ILE A 115 8.38 3.43 -14.06
CA ILE A 115 8.71 2.57 -12.93
C ILE A 115 9.48 1.36 -13.46
N ASN A 116 8.96 0.72 -14.51
CA ASN A 116 9.62 -0.41 -15.17
C ASN A 116 11.00 -0.10 -15.75
N GLU A 117 11.29 1.13 -16.17
CA GLU A 117 12.64 1.52 -16.60
C GLU A 117 13.68 1.45 -15.47
N GLN A 118 13.23 1.52 -14.21
CA GLN A 118 14.07 1.45 -13.03
C GLN A 118 14.15 0.03 -12.44
N LEU A 119 13.29 -0.89 -12.91
CA LEU A 119 13.21 -2.26 -12.41
C LEU A 119 14.03 -3.21 -13.30
N SER A 120 14.64 -4.22 -12.66
CA SER A 120 15.24 -5.33 -13.39
C SER A 120 14.19 -6.08 -14.20
N ASP A 121 14.57 -6.71 -15.32
CA ASP A 121 13.62 -7.41 -16.21
C ASP A 121 12.72 -8.42 -15.50
N GLY A 122 13.24 -9.10 -14.47
CA GLY A 122 12.46 -10.05 -13.67
C GLY A 122 11.41 -9.39 -12.78
N GLU A 123 11.58 -8.13 -12.41
CA GLU A 123 10.72 -7.38 -11.48
C GLU A 123 9.78 -6.41 -12.20
N LYS A 124 9.67 -6.49 -13.54
CA LYS A 124 8.79 -5.61 -14.30
C LYS A 124 7.32 -5.83 -13.94
N ILE A 125 6.64 -4.72 -13.74
CA ILE A 125 5.20 -4.62 -13.56
C ILE A 125 4.53 -5.03 -14.86
N THR A 126 3.67 -6.04 -14.81
CA THR A 126 2.93 -6.56 -15.96
C THR A 126 1.52 -5.99 -16.05
N ALA A 127 0.97 -5.55 -14.91
CA ALA A 127 -0.29 -4.83 -14.82
C ALA A 127 -0.29 -3.95 -13.57
N MET A 128 -1.06 -2.87 -13.60
CA MET A 128 -1.30 -2.05 -12.41
C MET A 128 -2.78 -1.69 -12.31
N TYR A 129 -3.28 -1.65 -11.08
CA TYR A 129 -4.67 -1.31 -10.78
C TYR A 129 -4.73 -0.20 -9.75
N GLU A 130 -5.64 0.74 -9.94
CA GLU A 130 -6.06 1.65 -8.87
C GLU A 130 -7.29 1.03 -8.20
N ILE A 131 -7.25 0.89 -6.87
CA ILE A 131 -8.35 0.36 -6.08
C ILE A 131 -8.75 1.36 -5.02
N THR A 132 -10.01 1.77 -5.05
CA THR A 132 -10.65 2.55 -4.00
C THR A 132 -11.42 1.62 -3.08
N PHE A 133 -11.19 1.75 -1.78
CA PHE A 133 -11.87 0.96 -0.77
C PHE A 133 -12.27 1.83 0.42
N SER A 134 -13.32 1.39 1.12
CA SER A 134 -13.84 2.02 2.33
C SER A 134 -13.78 1.06 3.50
N TYR A 135 -13.51 1.57 4.70
CA TYR A 135 -13.53 0.81 5.95
C TYR A 135 -13.89 1.74 7.10
N GLU A 136 -14.20 1.16 8.26
CA GLU A 136 -14.33 1.90 9.52
C GLU A 136 -13.10 1.63 10.37
N ILE A 137 -12.43 2.70 10.82
CA ILE A 137 -11.29 2.63 11.74
C ILE A 137 -11.74 2.99 13.16
N PHE A 138 -11.22 2.30 14.17
CA PHE A 138 -11.48 2.64 15.57
C PHE A 138 -10.52 3.76 16.03
N ASN A 139 -11.08 4.89 16.44
CA ASN A 139 -10.34 6.08 16.84
C ASN A 139 -11.06 6.77 18.01
N GLU A 140 -10.32 7.09 19.09
CA GLU A 140 -10.84 7.86 20.24
C GLU A 140 -12.25 7.40 20.72
N ASP A 141 -12.43 6.08 20.86
CA ASP A 141 -13.67 5.39 21.27
C ASP A 141 -14.83 5.39 20.25
N GLU A 142 -14.61 5.87 19.02
CA GLU A 142 -15.60 5.90 17.95
C GLU A 142 -15.11 5.17 16.69
N TRP A 143 -16.06 4.78 15.83
CA TRP A 143 -15.78 4.23 14.51
C TRP A 143 -15.91 5.32 13.45
N GLU A 144 -14.81 5.70 12.80
CA GLU A 144 -14.79 6.68 11.72
C GLU A 144 -14.76 5.95 10.38
N LYS A 145 -15.66 6.31 9.46
CA LYS A 145 -15.62 5.81 8.08
C LYS A 145 -14.52 6.53 7.30
N VAL A 146 -13.63 5.75 6.69
CA VAL A 146 -12.53 6.22 5.84
C VAL A 146 -12.68 5.59 4.47
N SER A 147 -12.24 6.33 3.44
CA SER A 147 -12.11 5.85 2.07
C SER A 147 -10.72 6.23 1.56
N GLU A 148 -10.02 5.26 1.00
CA GLU A 148 -8.65 5.40 0.50
C GLU A 148 -8.56 4.83 -0.92
N THR A 149 -7.53 5.27 -1.64
CA THR A 149 -7.22 4.76 -2.98
C THR A 149 -5.75 4.37 -3.01
N VAL A 150 -5.48 3.16 -3.47
CA VAL A 150 -4.13 2.59 -3.58
C VAL A 150 -3.90 2.09 -5.00
N GLU A 151 -2.62 2.08 -5.40
CA GLU A 151 -2.18 1.40 -6.61
C GLU A 151 -1.67 -0.01 -6.26
N ILE A 152 -2.01 -0.99 -7.09
CA ILE A 152 -1.61 -2.39 -6.94
C ILE A 152 -0.82 -2.79 -8.17
N MET A 153 0.45 -3.15 -7.97
CA MET A 153 1.34 -3.68 -9.00
C MET A 153 1.20 -5.19 -9.10
N VAL A 154 1.24 -5.71 -10.32
CA VAL A 154 1.42 -7.13 -10.60
C VAL A 154 2.84 -7.39 -11.07
N ILE A 155 3.59 -8.17 -10.31
CA ILE A 155 4.96 -8.58 -10.62
C ILE A 155 5.03 -10.10 -10.45
N LYS A 156 5.51 -10.82 -11.48
CA LYS A 156 5.59 -12.30 -11.47
C LYS A 156 4.29 -12.97 -10.97
N ASP A 157 3.14 -12.56 -11.52
CA ASP A 157 1.79 -13.05 -11.16
C ASP A 157 1.37 -12.83 -9.69
N SER A 158 2.16 -12.07 -8.93
CA SER A 158 1.91 -11.69 -7.54
C SER A 158 1.53 -10.21 -7.46
N TYR A 159 0.79 -9.85 -6.42
CA TYR A 159 0.20 -8.53 -6.27
C TYR A 159 0.88 -7.81 -5.10
N TYR A 160 1.23 -6.54 -5.32
CA TYR A 160 1.91 -5.70 -4.33
C TYR A 160 1.26 -4.32 -4.28
N ILE A 161 1.09 -3.77 -3.08
CA ILE A 161 0.60 -2.41 -2.92
C ILE A 161 1.76 -1.47 -3.25
N ASN A 162 1.54 -0.60 -4.23
CA ASN A 162 2.51 0.42 -4.61
C ASN A 162 2.45 1.59 -3.62
N TYR A 163 3.55 1.79 -2.90
CA TYR A 163 3.78 2.96 -2.04
C TYR A 163 4.84 3.90 -2.63
N MET A 164 5.26 3.72 -3.89
CA MET A 164 6.32 4.52 -4.52
C MET A 164 5.79 5.83 -5.12
N VAL A 165 5.08 6.62 -4.30
CA VAL A 165 4.68 8.00 -4.62
C VAL A 165 5.32 8.98 -3.63
#